data_AF-A0A720GKA2-F1
#
_entry.id   AF-A0A720GKA2-F1
#
_cell.length_a   1.000
_cell.length_b   1.000
_cell.length_c   1.000
_cell.angle_alpha   90.00
_cell.angle_beta   90.00
_cell.angle_gamma   90.00
#
_symmetry.space_group_name_H-M   'P 1'
#
loop_
_entity.id
_entity.type
_entity.pdbx_description
1 polymer ?
#
loop_
_entity_poly.entity_id
_entity_poly.type
_entity_poly.pdbx_seq_one_letter_code
_entity_poly.pdbx_strand_id
1 'polypeptide(L)'
;MHQVISATTNPAKIQAILQAFEEIFGEGSCHITPVAVESGVPEQPFGSEETRAGARNRVGNARRLHPQADFWIGRKEGAIGVFTAGKLTRSSVYYQAVILALSPFHNAVYR
;
A
#
# COMPACT_ATOMS: atom_id res chain seq x y z
N MET A 1 -5.26 -20.22 -5.48
CA MET A 1 -4.18 -19.24 -5.66
C MET A 1 -4.80 -17.96 -6.20
N HIS A 2 -4.74 -16.88 -5.44
CA HIS A 2 -5.32 -15.60 -5.77
C HIS A 2 -4.48 -14.87 -6.82
N GLN A 3 -5.11 -14.44 -7.90
CA GLN A 3 -4.50 -13.58 -8.92
C GLN A 3 -4.57 -12.12 -8.46
N VAL A 4 -3.41 -11.54 -8.15
CA VAL A 4 -3.30 -10.18 -7.60
C VAL A 4 -2.58 -9.27 -8.59
N ILE A 5 -3.27 -8.25 -9.07
CA ILE A 5 -2.69 -7.26 -9.98
C ILE A 5 -2.15 -6.08 -9.18
N SER A 6 -0.84 -5.89 -9.23
CA SER A 6 -0.16 -4.76 -8.61
C SER A 6 0.00 -3.64 -9.64
N ALA A 7 -0.69 -2.52 -9.47
CA ALA A 7 -0.58 -1.33 -10.32
C ALA A 7 0.71 -0.51 -10.06
N THR A 8 1.80 -1.20 -9.75
CA THR A 8 3.15 -0.69 -9.52
C THR A 8 4.17 -1.76 -9.86
N THR A 9 5.28 -1.36 -10.48
CA THR A 9 6.43 -2.20 -10.82
C THR A 9 7.58 -2.10 -9.81
N ASN A 10 7.46 -1.23 -8.79
CA ASN A 10 8.47 -1.08 -7.75
C ASN A 10 8.61 -2.37 -6.89
N PRO A 11 9.81 -2.99 -6.83
CA PRO A 11 10.02 -4.27 -6.13
C PRO A 11 9.64 -4.26 -4.64
N ALA A 12 9.97 -3.19 -3.91
CA ALA A 12 9.67 -3.10 -2.48
C ALA A 12 8.17 -3.11 -2.19
N LYS A 13 7.37 -2.56 -3.10
CA LYS A 13 5.90 -2.59 -2.97
C LYS A 13 5.33 -3.95 -3.33
N ILE A 14 5.86 -4.60 -4.36
CA ILE A 14 5.45 -5.95 -4.75
C ILE A 14 5.73 -6.92 -3.60
N GLN A 15 6.93 -6.83 -3.00
CA GLN A 15 7.29 -7.65 -1.84
C GLN A 15 6.36 -7.43 -0.64
N ALA A 16 5.99 -6.18 -0.36
CA ALA A 16 5.06 -5.86 0.72
C ALA A 16 3.64 -6.41 0.46
N ILE A 17 3.20 -6.46 -0.80
CA ILE A 17 1.93 -7.09 -1.16
C ILE A 17 2.03 -8.60 -0.96
N LEU A 18 3.12 -9.23 -1.43
CA LEU A 18 3.33 -10.68 -1.31
C LEU A 18 3.29 -11.13 0.14
N GLN A 19 4.13 -10.55 0.99
CA GLN A 19 4.22 -10.90 2.40
C GLN A 19 2.88 -10.78 3.12
N ALA A 20 2.11 -9.74 2.79
CA ALA A 20 0.81 -9.55 3.43
C ALA A 20 -0.25 -10.54 2.93
N PHE A 21 -0.22 -10.93 1.65
CA PHE A 21 -1.09 -11.99 1.16
C PHE A 21 -0.72 -13.34 1.76
N GLU A 22 0.56 -13.63 1.93
CA GLU A 22 1.03 -14.84 2.60
C GLU A 22 0.63 -14.89 4.08
N GLU A 23 0.73 -13.77 4.79
CA GLU A 23 0.31 -13.67 6.20
C GLU A 23 -1.20 -13.88 6.38
N ILE A 24 -2.02 -13.33 5.47
CA ILE A 24 -3.49 -13.34 5.61
C ILE A 24 -4.11 -14.62 5.03
N PHE A 25 -3.63 -15.07 3.88
CA PHE A 25 -4.23 -16.16 3.11
C PHE A 25 -3.37 -17.44 3.09
N GLY A 26 -2.18 -17.42 3.68
CA GLY A 26 -1.23 -18.54 3.76
C GLY A 26 -0.13 -18.48 2.70
N GLU A 27 0.99 -19.14 2.97
CA GLU A 27 2.14 -19.22 2.06
C GLU A 27 1.74 -19.83 0.70
N GLY A 28 2.21 -19.24 -0.40
CA GLY A 28 1.87 -19.70 -1.76
C GLY A 28 0.39 -19.47 -2.17
N SER A 29 -0.39 -18.75 -1.37
CA SER A 29 -1.80 -18.49 -1.64
C SER A 29 -2.03 -17.48 -2.77
N CYS A 30 -1.01 -16.71 -3.19
CA CYS A 30 -1.15 -15.62 -4.16
C CYS A 30 -0.11 -15.66 -5.29
N HIS A 31 -0.50 -15.14 -6.44
CA HIS A 31 0.38 -14.83 -7.56
C HIS A 31 0.23 -13.35 -7.92
N ILE A 32 1.33 -12.60 -7.86
CA ILE A 32 1.32 -11.16 -8.14
C ILE A 32 1.78 -10.90 -9.57
N THR A 33 0.93 -10.24 -10.35
CA THR A 33 1.29 -9.69 -11.67
C THR A 33 1.46 -8.18 -11.56
N PRO A 34 2.69 -7.64 -11.67
CA PRO A 34 2.91 -6.20 -11.68
C PRO A 34 2.56 -5.62 -13.05
N VAL A 35 1.82 -4.50 -13.04
CA VAL A 35 1.41 -3.78 -14.24
C VAL A 35 1.74 -2.29 -14.11
N ALA A 36 2.30 -1.72 -15.17
CA ALA A 36 2.45 -0.29 -15.32
C ALA A 36 1.16 0.27 -15.91
N VAL A 37 0.48 1.13 -15.15
CA VAL A 37 -0.77 1.77 -15.57
C VAL A 37 -0.75 3.24 -15.21
N GLU A 38 -1.35 4.06 -16.06
CA GLU A 38 -1.42 5.49 -15.86
C GLU A 38 -2.34 5.87 -14.70
N SER A 39 -1.97 6.94 -13.99
CA SER A 39 -2.79 7.54 -12.93
C SER A 39 -3.76 8.60 -13.43
N GLY A 40 -3.62 9.12 -14.64
CA GLY A 40 -4.48 10.20 -15.14
C GLY A 40 -4.42 11.49 -14.31
N VAL A 41 -3.39 11.62 -13.46
CA VAL A 41 -3.00 12.81 -12.69
C VAL A 41 -1.49 12.98 -12.85
N PRO A 42 -0.91 14.18 -12.63
CA PRO A 42 0.52 14.41 -12.69
C PRO A 42 1.32 13.42 -11.82
N GLU A 43 2.57 13.15 -12.20
CA GLU A 43 3.43 12.25 -11.42
C GLU A 43 3.64 12.73 -9.97
N GLN A 44 3.63 14.04 -9.76
CA GLN A 44 3.64 14.69 -8.46
C GLN A 44 2.30 15.38 -8.22
N PRO A 45 1.27 14.64 -7.74
CA PRO A 45 -0.01 15.21 -7.41
C PRO A 45 0.10 16.12 -6.19
N PHE A 46 -0.61 17.24 -6.20
CA PHE A 46 -0.67 18.15 -5.06
C PHE A 46 -1.89 17.85 -4.19
N GLY A 47 -1.62 17.58 -2.92
CA GLY A 47 -2.66 17.36 -1.93
C GLY A 47 -3.29 15.96 -2.00
N SER A 48 -4.13 15.72 -1.00
CA SER A 48 -4.62 14.36 -0.73
C SER A 48 -5.67 13.88 -1.74
N GLU A 49 -6.44 14.80 -2.32
CA GLU A 49 -7.49 14.49 -3.29
C GLU A 49 -6.92 13.97 -4.60
N GLU A 50 -5.98 14.70 -5.20
CA GLU A 50 -5.36 14.32 -6.47
C GLU A 50 -4.54 13.03 -6.33
N THR A 51 -3.82 12.88 -5.20
CA THR A 51 -3.12 11.63 -4.87
C THR A 51 -4.10 10.44 -4.79
N ARG A 52 -5.30 10.66 -4.22
CA ARG A 52 -6.36 9.64 -4.15
C ARG A 52 -6.94 9.32 -5.53
N ALA A 53 -7.14 10.34 -6.35
CA ALA A 53 -7.62 10.17 -7.72
C ALA A 53 -6.62 9.31 -8.52
N GLY A 54 -5.33 9.63 -8.45
CA GLY A 54 -4.27 8.85 -9.11
C GLY A 54 -4.23 7.39 -8.67
N ALA A 55 -4.43 7.12 -7.38
CA ALA A 55 -4.58 5.77 -6.84
C ALA A 55 -5.70 4.98 -7.51
N ARG A 56 -6.90 5.56 -7.49
CA ARG A 56 -8.14 4.94 -7.97
C ARG A 56 -8.08 4.72 -9.48
N ASN A 57 -7.53 5.68 -10.21
CA ASN A 57 -7.34 5.58 -11.65
C ASN A 57 -6.39 4.43 -12.00
N ARG A 58 -5.27 4.28 -11.30
CA ARG A 58 -4.36 3.14 -11.49
C ARG A 58 -5.08 1.80 -11.24
N VAL A 59 -5.83 1.67 -10.15
CA VAL A 59 -6.62 0.45 -9.87
C VAL A 59 -7.64 0.20 -10.98
N GLY A 60 -8.40 1.23 -11.38
CA GLY A 60 -9.41 1.11 -12.43
C GLY A 60 -8.81 0.70 -13.77
N ASN A 61 -7.67 1.25 -14.14
CA ASN A 61 -6.96 0.91 -15.37
C ASN A 61 -6.38 -0.50 -15.32
N ALA A 62 -5.79 -0.90 -14.18
CA ALA A 62 -5.34 -2.28 -13.96
C ALA A 62 -6.51 -3.27 -14.05
N ARG A 63 -7.69 -2.90 -13.53
CA ARG A 63 -8.91 -3.71 -13.62
C ARG A 63 -9.44 -3.86 -15.03
N ARG A 64 -9.37 -2.80 -15.84
CA ARG A 64 -9.72 -2.89 -17.27
C ARG A 64 -8.76 -3.79 -18.04
N LEU A 65 -7.47 -3.75 -17.72
CA LEU A 65 -6.44 -4.56 -18.39
C LEU A 65 -6.51 -6.05 -17.98
N HIS A 66 -6.81 -6.31 -16.70
CA HIS A 66 -6.87 -7.66 -16.14
C HIS A 66 -8.21 -7.89 -15.42
N PRO A 67 -9.34 -7.97 -16.14
CA PRO A 67 -10.67 -8.04 -15.52
C PRO A 67 -10.95 -9.35 -14.78
N GLN A 68 -10.17 -10.40 -15.03
CA GLN A 68 -10.33 -11.74 -14.46
C GLN A 68 -9.53 -11.97 -13.18
N ALA A 69 -8.77 -10.97 -12.69
CA ALA A 69 -8.03 -11.12 -11.45
C ALA A 69 -8.95 -11.10 -10.23
N ASP A 70 -8.47 -11.64 -9.11
CA ASP A 70 -9.21 -11.65 -7.86
C ASP A 70 -9.07 -10.31 -7.12
N PHE A 71 -7.88 -9.68 -7.21
CA PHE A 71 -7.56 -8.43 -6.52
C PHE A 71 -6.81 -7.44 -7.43
N TRP A 72 -7.06 -6.14 -7.25
CA TRP A 72 -6.33 -5.04 -7.88
C TRP A 72 -5.85 -4.05 -6.84
N ILE A 73 -4.55 -3.73 -6.85
CA ILE A 73 -3.91 -2.90 -5.82
C ILE A 73 -3.21 -1.72 -6.49
N GLY A 74 -3.61 -0.49 -6.16
CA GLY A 74 -3.05 0.76 -6.71
C GLY A 74 -3.11 1.88 -5.66
N ARG A 75 -2.08 2.72 -5.59
CA ARG A 75 -1.70 3.40 -4.33
C ARG A 75 -2.36 4.75 -4.06
N LYS A 76 -2.97 4.90 -2.87
CA LYS A 76 -2.78 6.05 -1.95
C LYS A 76 -2.12 5.62 -0.62
N GLU A 77 -2.57 4.53 0.03
CA GLU A 77 -2.26 4.31 1.45
C GLU A 77 -0.99 3.49 1.82
N GLY A 78 -0.35 2.80 0.87
CA GLY A 78 0.70 1.81 1.22
C GLY A 78 0.13 0.57 1.92
N ALA A 79 0.93 -0.49 2.10
CA ALA A 79 0.44 -1.79 2.62
C ALA A 79 -0.39 -1.64 3.91
N ILE A 80 0.12 -0.85 4.87
CA ILE A 80 -0.55 -0.58 6.16
C ILE A 80 -1.98 -0.07 5.97
N GLY A 81 -2.21 0.91 5.10
CA GLY A 81 -3.57 1.42 4.94
C GLY A 81 -4.46 0.59 4.04
N VAL A 82 -3.90 -0.23 3.15
CA VAL A 82 -4.68 -1.23 2.40
C VAL A 82 -5.28 -2.27 3.36
N PHE A 83 -4.46 -2.86 4.23
CA PHE A 83 -4.91 -3.93 5.12
C PHE A 83 -5.69 -3.44 6.34
N THR A 84 -5.68 -2.13 6.60
CA THR A 84 -6.44 -1.53 7.71
C THR A 84 -7.64 -0.74 7.23
N ALA A 85 -8.05 -0.88 5.96
CA ALA A 85 -9.17 -0.13 5.39
C ALA A 85 -9.03 1.41 5.61
N GLY A 86 -7.82 1.91 5.47
CA GLY A 86 -7.47 3.32 5.68
C GLY A 86 -7.45 3.79 7.13
N LYS A 87 -7.66 2.90 8.11
CA LYS A 87 -7.63 3.25 9.54
C LYS A 87 -6.22 3.59 10.02
N LEU A 88 -5.20 2.94 9.45
CA LEU A 88 -3.80 3.28 9.67
C LEU A 88 -3.14 3.71 8.36
N THR A 89 -2.16 4.57 8.47
CA THR A 89 -1.29 4.96 7.37
C THR A 89 0.16 4.77 7.82
N ARG A 90 1.09 4.72 6.86
CA ARG A 90 2.52 4.72 7.21
C ARG A 90 2.88 5.92 8.10
N SER A 91 2.31 7.10 7.83
CA SER A 91 2.51 8.28 8.67
C SER A 91 1.96 8.11 10.08
N SER A 92 0.74 7.57 10.25
CA SER A 92 0.16 7.43 11.59
C SER A 92 0.90 6.40 12.44
N VAL A 93 1.38 5.31 11.82
CA VAL A 93 2.20 4.30 12.51
C VAL A 93 3.57 4.88 12.88
N TYR A 94 4.21 5.62 11.96
CA TYR A 94 5.53 6.21 12.23
C TYR A 94 5.45 7.31 13.28
N TYR A 95 4.38 8.11 13.28
CA TYR A 95 4.12 9.10 14.31
C TYR A 95 4.16 8.48 15.72
N GLN A 96 3.43 7.37 15.90
CA GLN A 96 3.43 6.64 17.17
C GLN A 96 4.81 6.06 17.50
N ALA A 97 5.49 5.46 16.53
CA ALA A 97 6.82 4.88 16.72
C ALA A 97 7.85 5.94 17.16
N VAL A 98 7.80 7.15 16.59
CA VAL A 98 8.70 8.25 16.95
C VAL A 98 8.42 8.75 18.37
N ILE A 99 7.15 8.89 18.77
CA ILE A 99 6.80 9.24 20.16
C ILE A 99 7.37 8.23 21.15
N LEU A 100 7.20 6.93 20.86
CA LEU A 100 7.74 5.87 21.72
C LEU A 100 9.27 5.93 21.79
N ALA A 101 9.94 6.11 20.64
CA ALA A 101 11.40 6.22 20.59
C ALA A 101 11.95 7.44 21.35
N LEU A 102 11.16 8.51 21.49
CA LEU A 102 11.56 9.70 22.25
C LEU A 102 11.37 9.56 23.76
N SER A 103 10.66 8.53 24.22
CA SER A 103 10.33 8.33 25.65
C SER A 103 11.55 8.36 26.59
N PRO A 104 12.72 7.78 26.25
CA PRO A 104 13.91 7.84 27.12
C PRO A 104 14.45 9.26 27.34
N PHE A 105 14.24 10.17 26.39
CA PHE A 105 14.84 11.51 26.43
C PHE A 105 14.02 12.51 27.25
N HIS A 106 12.76 12.19 27.56
CA HIS A 106 11.85 13.09 28.27
C HIS A 106 11.17 12.44 29.48
N ASN A 107 11.56 11.23 29.88
CA ASN A 107 10.97 10.55 31.03
C ASN A 107 12.05 10.06 31.99
N ALA A 108 11.98 10.52 33.25
CA ALA A 108 13.02 10.27 34.25
C ALA A 108 13.14 8.79 34.66
N VAL A 109 12.12 7.98 34.39
CA VAL A 109 12.12 6.53 34.62
C VAL A 109 13.19 5.81 33.79
N TYR A 110 13.63 6.40 32.67
CA TYR A 110 14.62 5.81 31.76
C TYR A 110 16.03 6.43 31.89
N ARG A 111 16.30 7.21 32.94
CA ARG A 111 17.65 7.69 33.27
C ARG A 111 18.37 6.77 34.24
#